data_AF-A0A251VFX6-F1
#
_entry.id   AF-A0A251VFX6-F1
#
_cell.length_a   1.000
_cell.length_b   1.000
_cell.length_c   1.000
_cell.angle_alpha   90.00
_cell.angle_beta   90.00
_cell.angle_gamma   90.00
#
_symmetry.space_group_name_H-M   'P 1'
#
loop_
_entity.id
_entity.type
_entity.pdbx_description
1 polymer ?
#
loop_
_entity_poly.entity_id
_entity_poly.type
_entity_poly.pdbx_seq_one_letter_code
_entity_poly.pdbx_strand_id
1 'polypeptide(L)'
;MFFAFGRVFDGKVSTGLKVRIMGPNYVPSQKKDLYVKGVQRTVIWMGKKQETVEDVPCGNTVAMVGLDQFITKNATLTNEKEAHPIRAMKFSTLTPFTVAAIK
;
A
#
# COMPACT_ATOMS: atom_id res chain seq x y z
N MET A 1 4.25 -15.24 1.05
CA MET A 1 3.05 -14.43 1.32
C MET A 1 3.52 -13.10 1.89
N PHE A 2 3.35 -12.01 1.15
CA PHE A 2 3.78 -10.68 1.58
C PHE A 2 2.62 -9.91 2.19
N PHE A 3 2.92 -9.14 3.23
CA PHE A 3 1.99 -8.21 3.85
C PHE A 3 2.29 -6.80 3.35
N ALA A 4 1.28 -6.12 2.82
CA ALA A 4 1.36 -4.70 2.51
C ALA A 4 1.10 -3.92 3.80
N PHE A 5 2.14 -3.32 4.37
CA PHE A 5 2.00 -2.47 5.55
C PHE A 5 1.73 -1.04 5.14
N GLY A 6 0.71 -0.43 5.73
CA GLY A 6 0.33 0.94 5.43
C GLY A 6 -0.41 1.60 6.59
N ARG A 7 -0.47 2.93 6.54
CA ARG A 7 -1.24 3.72 7.50
C ARG A 7 -2.57 4.14 6.88
N VAL A 8 -3.65 4.01 7.64
CA VAL A 8 -4.96 4.53 7.23
C VAL A 8 -4.94 6.04 7.49
N PHE A 9 -4.86 6.84 6.42
CA PHE A 9 -4.88 8.30 6.53
C PHE A 9 -6.28 8.85 6.73
N ASP A 10 -7.24 8.31 6.00
CA ASP A 10 -8.64 8.70 6.06
C ASP A 10 -9.57 7.50 5.82
N GLY A 11 -10.74 7.56 6.43
CA GLY A 11 -11.74 6.50 6.38
C GLY A 11 -11.43 5.27 7.23
N LYS A 12 -11.98 4.13 6.81
CA LYS A 12 -11.84 2.83 7.47
C LYS A 12 -11.49 1.76 6.46
N VAL A 13 -10.55 0.89 6.80
CA VAL A 13 -10.19 -0.28 5.97
C VAL A 13 -10.92 -1.48 6.53
N SER A 14 -11.69 -2.15 5.67
CA SER A 14 -12.44 -3.35 6.03
C SER A 14 -11.96 -4.54 5.21
N THR A 15 -12.05 -5.75 5.77
CA THR A 15 -11.77 -6.97 5.02
C THR A 15 -12.77 -7.13 3.87
N GLY A 16 -12.28 -7.40 2.65
CA GLY A 16 -13.11 -7.48 1.44
C GLY A 16 -13.37 -6.15 0.75
N LEU A 17 -12.91 -5.02 1.32
CA LEU A 17 -13.09 -3.71 0.72
C LEU A 17 -12.28 -3.58 -0.58
N LYS A 18 -12.94 -3.14 -1.65
CA LYS A 18 -12.31 -2.90 -2.95
C LYS A 18 -11.59 -1.56 -2.92
N VAL A 19 -10.27 -1.61 -2.89
CA VAL A 19 -9.40 -0.44 -2.94
C VAL A 19 -8.83 -0.24 -4.33
N ARG A 20 -8.65 1.02 -4.71
CA ARG A 20 -7.88 1.40 -5.90
C ARG A 20 -6.45 1.66 -5.48
N ILE A 21 -5.53 0.97 -6.11
CA ILE A 21 -4.08 1.05 -5.90
C ILE A 21 -3.52 1.94 -6.99
N MET A 22 -2.96 3.08 -6.58
CA MET A 22 -2.22 3.99 -7.45
C MET A 22 -0.74 3.74 -7.26
N GLY A 23 -0.07 3.34 -8.34
CA GLY A 23 1.38 3.14 -8.36
C GLY A 23 2.17 4.45 -8.20
N PRO A 24 3.50 4.36 -8.06
CA PRO A 24 4.37 5.49 -7.77
C PRO A 24 4.47 6.51 -8.93
N ASN A 25 4.16 6.09 -10.15
CA ASN A 25 4.16 6.92 -11.36
C ASN A 25 2.75 7.34 -11.80
N TYR A 26 1.72 7.15 -10.95
CA TYR A 26 0.36 7.54 -11.29
C TYR A 26 0.27 9.07 -11.44
N VAL A 27 -0.14 9.53 -12.61
CA VAL A 27 -0.45 10.92 -12.88
C VAL A 27 -1.97 11.04 -13.00
N PRO A 28 -2.64 12.02 -12.38
CA PRO A 28 -4.10 12.16 -12.40
C PRO A 28 -4.72 12.28 -13.81
N SER A 29 -3.89 12.40 -14.85
CA SER A 29 -4.29 12.43 -16.27
C SER A 29 -4.10 11.11 -17.03
N GLN A 30 -3.40 10.11 -16.47
CA GLN A 30 -3.15 8.82 -17.13
C GLN A 30 -3.59 7.63 -16.26
N LYS A 31 -4.33 6.69 -16.85
CA LYS A 31 -4.70 5.40 -16.24
C LYS A 31 -3.54 4.39 -16.10
N LYS A 32 -2.31 4.80 -16.38
CA LYS A 32 -1.13 3.94 -16.18
C LYS A 32 -0.95 3.69 -14.68
N ASP A 33 -0.72 2.44 -14.32
CA ASP A 33 -0.48 1.99 -12.94
C ASP A 33 -1.65 2.17 -11.96
N LEU A 34 -2.89 2.14 -12.46
CA LEU A 34 -4.09 2.04 -11.63
C LEU A 34 -4.57 0.57 -11.59
N TYR A 35 -4.59 0.00 -10.38
CA TYR A 35 -5.11 -1.33 -10.15
C TYR A 35 -6.29 -1.28 -9.19
N VAL A 36 -7.26 -2.17 -9.36
CA VAL A 36 -8.39 -2.29 -8.43
C VAL A 36 -8.38 -3.70 -7.88
N LYS A 37 -8.21 -3.82 -6.57
CA LYS A 37 -8.18 -5.12 -5.90
C LYS A 37 -8.90 -5.04 -4.56
N GLY A 38 -9.56 -6.14 -4.22
CA GLY A 38 -10.14 -6.32 -2.89
C GLY A 38 -9.04 -6.70 -1.90
N VAL A 39 -9.08 -6.10 -0.71
CA VAL A 39 -8.27 -6.55 0.42
C VAL A 39 -8.78 -7.93 0.85
N GLN A 40 -7.93 -8.95 0.86
CA GLN A 40 -8.36 -10.30 1.26
C GLN A 40 -8.49 -10.43 2.77
N ARG A 41 -7.53 -9.88 3.51
CA ARG A 41 -7.52 -9.83 4.98
C ARG A 41 -6.76 -8.60 5.47
N THR A 42 -7.28 -7.98 6.53
CA THR A 42 -6.59 -6.97 7.32
C THR A 42 -6.06 -7.56 8.62
N VAL A 43 -4.84 -7.18 8.98
CA VAL A 43 -4.13 -7.68 10.16
C VAL A 43 -3.51 -6.49 10.88
N ILE A 44 -3.67 -6.42 12.19
CA ILE A 44 -2.96 -5.46 13.04
C ILE A 44 -1.80 -6.19 13.72
N TRP A 45 -0.64 -5.54 13.72
CA TRP A 45 0.55 -6.04 14.41
C TRP A 45 0.56 -5.51 15.84
N MET A 46 0.28 -6.39 16.79
CA MET A 46 0.44 -6.15 18.23
C MET A 46 1.79 -6.74 18.67
N GLY A 47 2.87 -6.08 18.25
CA GLY A 47 4.25 -6.52 18.50
C GLY A 47 4.57 -7.84 17.80
N LYS A 48 4.73 -8.92 18.56
CA LYS A 48 4.95 -10.29 18.02
C LYS A 48 3.67 -10.99 17.60
N LYS A 49 2.49 -10.52 18.04
CA LYS A 49 1.20 -11.14 17.72
C LYS A 49 0.57 -10.42 16.54
N GLN A 50 0.05 -11.22 15.61
CA GLN A 50 -0.69 -10.76 14.45
C GLN A 50 -2.16 -11.09 14.69
N GLU A 51 -3.00 -10.07 14.74
CA GLU A 51 -4.43 -10.19 15.00
C GLU A 51 -5.20 -9.77 13.76
N THR A 52 -6.05 -10.66 13.25
CA THR A 52 -6.93 -10.35 12.13
C THR A 52 -8.13 -9.57 12.64
N VAL A 53 -8.33 -8.39 12.10
CA VAL A 53 -9.43 -7.51 12.46
C VAL A 53 -10.28 -7.22 11.23
N GLU A 54 -11.58 -7.12 11.43
CA GLU A 54 -12.52 -6.89 10.32
C GLU A 54 -12.49 -5.44 9.85
N ASP A 55 -12.42 -4.48 10.79
CA ASP A 55 -12.40 -3.05 10.51
C ASP A 55 -11.27 -2.34 11.25
N VAL A 56 -10.57 -1.43 10.55
CA VAL A 56 -9.52 -0.58 11.12
C VAL A 56 -9.84 0.89 10.83
N PRO A 57 -9.98 1.74 11.87
CA PRO A 57 -10.24 3.17 11.68
C PRO A 57 -9.00 3.96 11.25
N CYS A 58 -9.21 5.20 10.81
CA CYS A 58 -8.17 6.15 10.46
C CYS A 58 -7.18 6.38 11.61
N GLY A 59 -5.93 6.67 11.26
CA GLY A 59 -4.85 6.95 12.21
C GLY A 59 -4.04 5.72 12.62
N ASN A 60 -4.61 4.51 12.47
CA ASN A 60 -3.92 3.27 12.81
C ASN A 60 -3.12 2.69 11.63
N THR A 61 -2.21 1.78 11.94
CA THR A 61 -1.38 1.09 10.94
C THR A 61 -1.89 -0.32 10.75
N VAL A 62 -2.04 -0.73 9.49
CA VAL A 62 -2.64 -2.00 9.11
C VAL A 62 -1.73 -2.74 8.13
N ALA A 63 -1.66 -4.06 8.30
CA ALA A 63 -1.11 -4.97 7.32
C ALA A 63 -2.24 -5.59 6.51
N MET A 64 -2.14 -5.50 5.19
CA MET A 64 -3.12 -6.04 4.26
C MET A 64 -2.53 -7.21 3.49
N VAL A 65 -3.34 -8.23 3.27
CA VAL A 65 -3.02 -9.40 2.46
C VAL A 65 -3.76 -9.33 1.12
N GLY A 66 -3.10 -9.76 0.05
CA GLY A 66 -3.68 -9.83 -1.30
C GLY A 66 -3.37 -8.63 -2.21
N LEU A 67 -2.47 -7.75 -1.78
CA LEU A 67 -2.05 -6.55 -2.54
C LEU A 67 -0.59 -6.63 -3.04
N ASP A 68 0.12 -7.76 -2.87
CA ASP A 68 1.57 -7.82 -3.11
C ASP A 68 1.96 -7.61 -4.58
N GLN A 69 1.17 -8.15 -5.51
CA GLN A 69 1.44 -8.05 -6.95
C GLN A 69 1.41 -6.61 -7.48
N PHE A 70 0.79 -5.67 -6.76
CA PHE A 70 0.58 -4.30 -7.22
C PHE A 70 1.43 -3.28 -6.47
N ILE A 71 2.08 -3.69 -5.37
CA ILE A 71 2.85 -2.79 -4.51
C ILE A 71 4.32 -3.18 -4.62
N THR A 72 5.06 -2.51 -5.52
CA THR A 72 6.50 -2.79 -5.70
C THR A 72 7.37 -2.07 -4.69
N LYS A 73 7.09 -0.78 -4.40
CA LYS A 73 7.88 0.04 -3.45
C LYS A 73 6.99 1.00 -2.67
N ASN A 74 6.23 1.82 -3.39
CA ASN A 74 5.29 2.78 -2.82
C ASN A 74 4.00 2.71 -3.63
N ALA A 75 2.87 2.68 -2.93
CA ALA A 75 1.56 2.75 -3.56
C ALA A 75 0.61 3.53 -2.65
N THR A 76 -0.28 4.30 -3.26
CA THR A 76 -1.36 4.98 -2.54
C THR A 76 -2.65 4.21 -2.76
N LEU A 77 -3.36 3.89 -1.69
CA LEU A 77 -4.67 3.25 -1.74
C LEU A 77 -5.76 4.30 -1.57
N THR A 78 -6.78 4.25 -2.41
CA THR A 78 -7.92 5.16 -2.34
C THR A 78 -9.23 4.48 -2.73
N ASN A 79 -10.34 4.97 -2.20
CA ASN A 79 -11.68 4.57 -2.61
C ASN A 79 -12.30 5.55 -3.61
N GLU A 80 -11.79 6.78 -3.68
CA GLU A 80 -12.36 7.84 -4.52
C GLU A 80 -11.71 7.94 -5.90
N LYS A 81 -12.44 8.55 -6.84
CA LYS A 81 -12.02 8.67 -8.24
C LYS A 81 -11.11 9.87 -8.51
N GLU A 82 -11.12 10.88 -7.64
CA GLU A 82 -10.37 12.13 -7.76
C GLU A 82 -9.23 12.26 -6.73
N ALA A 83 -8.76 11.13 -6.22
CA ALA A 83 -7.69 11.12 -5.23
C ALA A 83 -6.33 11.33 -5.91
N HIS A 84 -5.52 12.22 -5.32
CA HIS A 84 -4.15 12.46 -5.73
C HIS A 84 -3.21 11.52 -4.97
N PRO A 85 -2.20 10.92 -5.64
CA PRO A 85 -1.24 10.06 -4.96
C PRO A 85 -0.43 10.88 -3.96
N ILE A 86 -0.16 10.29 -2.79
CA ILE A 86 0.69 10.92 -1.78
C ILE A 86 2.11 11.02 -2.37
N ARG A 87 2.77 12.16 -2.14
CA ARG A 87 4.12 12.43 -2.63
C ARG A 87 5.03 11.24 -2.31
N ALA A 88 5.63 10.68 -3.36
CA ALA A 88 6.56 9.57 -3.22
C ALA A 88 7.64 9.89 -2.17
N MET A 89 7.98 8.90 -1.36
CA MET A 89 8.96 9.05 -0.30
C MET A 89 10.30 9.46 -0.92
N LYS A 90 10.79 10.65 -0.55
CA LYS A 90 12.16 11.05 -0.86
C LYS A 90 13.08 10.29 0.07
N PHE A 91 13.65 9.20 -0.40
CA PHE A 91 14.76 8.57 0.30
C PHE A 91 15.97 9.50 0.16
N SER A 92 16.35 10.16 1.25
CA SER A 92 17.63 10.87 1.34
C SER A 92 18.74 9.85 1.56
N THR A 93 18.96 9.00 0.57
CA THR A 93 20.15 8.16 0.49
C THR A 93 20.93 8.60 -0.74
N LEU A 94 22.15 9.07 -0.51
CA LEU A 94 23.17 9.07 -1.55
C LEU A 94 23.22 7.65 -2.14
N THR A 95 22.87 7.54 -3.42
CA THR A 95 23.16 6.43 -4.35
C THR A 95 23.26 5.01 -3.76
N PRO A 96 22.26 4.13 -3.90
CA PRO A 96 22.51 2.70 -3.81
C PRO A 96 23.08 2.20 -5.15
N PHE A 97 24.32 2.55 -5.49
CA PHE A 97 25.08 1.83 -6.51
C PHE A 97 25.75 0.63 -5.83
N THR A 98 25.04 -0.48 -5.73
CA THR A 98 25.66 -1.79 -5.50
C THR A 98 25.69 -2.53 -6.84
N VAL A 99 26.82 -2.45 -7.53
CA VAL A 99 27.14 -3.38 -8.63
C VAL A 99 27.38 -4.77 -8.04
N ALA A 100 26.39 -5.64 -8.14
CA ALA A 100 26.59 -7.07 -7.91
C ALA A 100 26.89 -7.72 -9.25
N ALA A 101 28.17 -8.02 -9.51
CA ALA A 101 28.56 -8.91 -10.59
C ALA A 101 28.18 -10.34 -10.18
N ILE A 102 27.25 -10.95 -10.92
CA ILE A 102 26.95 -12.37 -10.81
C ILE A 102 27.97 -13.09 -11.69
N LYS A 103 28.79 -13.97 -11.10
CA LYS A 103 29.72 -14.85 -11.81
C LYS A 103 28.99 -16.07 -12.36
#